data_AF-A0A5M3YXZ6-F1
#
_entry.id   AF-A0A5M3YXZ6-F1
#
_cell.length_a   1.000
_cell.length_b   1.000
_cell.length_c   1.000
_cell.angle_alpha   90.00
_cell.angle_beta   90.00
_cell.angle_gamma   90.00
#
_symmetry.space_group_name_H-M   'P 1'
#
loop_
_entity.id
_entity.type
_entity.pdbx_description
1 polymer ?
#
loop_
_entity_poly.entity_id
_entity_poly.type
_entity_poly.pdbx_seq_one_letter_code
_entity_poly.pdbx_strand_id
1 'polypeptide(L)'
;MQLLTIVCTSLAAGIMATATPTSLPPCSMVDRPCKCPPGTTFKNLTTYGVIGAPARDVQDIMGSFFDLQFQGGLVPSSTKGKDNVPGAVRSFNFSGPAGYYVISEQLTRWKTSPDGSFNQQYQQSPKPPVVQVPGAGAYHGGWTSIVGQQTVVRNETAIAWKNWRCETGETFPSATSHEGGITNTSAVLEKQGKLTGVSIAAFTIFNEVRDD
;
A
#
# COMPACT_ATOMS: atom_id res chain seq x y z
N MET A 1 -34.06 24.49 69.47
CA MET A 1 -33.02 23.86 68.63
C MET A 1 -33.69 23.22 67.43
N GLN A 2 -33.74 23.94 66.31
CA GLN A 2 -34.21 23.43 65.01
C GLN A 2 -32.99 23.37 64.09
N LEU A 3 -32.61 22.16 63.67
CA LEU A 3 -31.59 21.94 62.66
C LEU A 3 -32.21 22.21 61.28
N LEU A 4 -31.67 23.17 60.54
CA LEU A 4 -31.90 23.30 59.10
C LEU A 4 -30.92 22.39 58.34
N THR A 5 -31.45 21.37 57.68
CA THR A 5 -30.74 20.51 56.75
C THR A 5 -30.62 21.23 55.40
N ILE A 6 -29.41 21.62 55.01
CA ILE A 6 -29.13 22.13 53.65
C ILE A 6 -28.80 20.92 52.77
N VAL A 7 -29.72 20.59 51.85
CA VAL A 7 -29.49 19.60 50.79
C VAL A 7 -28.67 20.28 49.69
N CYS A 8 -27.40 19.91 49.58
CA CYS A 8 -26.51 20.39 48.53
C CYS A 8 -26.69 19.51 47.29
N THR A 9 -27.58 19.90 46.36
CA THR A 9 -27.70 19.26 45.05
C THR A 9 -26.60 19.79 44.12
N SER A 10 -25.51 19.03 44.01
CA SER A 10 -24.48 19.27 43.00
C SER A 10 -25.01 18.89 41.60
N LEU A 11 -25.43 19.88 40.81
CA LEU A 11 -25.57 19.71 39.36
C LEU A 11 -24.17 19.56 38.76
N ALA A 12 -23.74 18.33 38.51
CA ALA A 12 -22.64 18.05 37.60
C ALA A 12 -23.13 18.32 36.17
N ALA A 13 -22.92 19.54 35.68
CA ALA A 13 -23.04 19.84 34.26
C ALA A 13 -21.89 19.15 33.52
N GLY A 14 -22.13 17.92 33.07
CA GLY A 14 -21.25 17.25 32.14
C GLY A 14 -21.21 18.02 30.83
N ILE A 15 -20.11 18.73 30.59
CA ILE A 15 -19.78 19.26 29.26
C ILE A 15 -19.56 18.02 28.38
N MET A 16 -20.61 17.57 27.69
CA MET A 16 -20.42 16.69 26.56
C MET A 16 -19.69 17.50 25.50
N ALA A 17 -18.37 17.34 25.45
CA ALA A 17 -17.58 17.75 24.29
C ALA A 17 -18.18 17.00 23.10
N THR A 18 -18.99 17.70 22.31
CA THR A 18 -19.43 17.22 21.02
C THR A 18 -18.19 17.13 20.15
N ALA A 19 -17.63 15.93 20.04
CA ALA A 19 -16.60 15.65 19.06
C ALA A 19 -17.18 15.99 17.68
N THR A 20 -16.79 17.14 17.12
CA THR A 20 -17.10 17.47 15.73
C THR A 20 -16.63 16.31 14.87
N PRO A 21 -17.51 15.67 14.07
CA PRO A 21 -17.09 14.62 13.15
C PRO A 21 -16.06 15.23 12.20
N THR A 22 -14.80 14.87 12.37
CA THR A 22 -13.75 15.36 11.48
C THR A 22 -13.93 14.62 10.17
N SER A 23 -14.50 15.28 9.15
CA SER A 23 -14.66 14.68 7.83
C SER A 23 -13.29 14.23 7.31
N LEU A 24 -13.19 12.96 6.92
CA LEU A 24 -11.96 12.41 6.36
C LEU A 24 -11.51 13.21 5.12
N PRO A 25 -10.21 13.47 4.94
CA PRO A 25 -9.70 14.19 3.78
C PRO A 25 -9.82 13.33 2.50
N PRO A 26 -9.83 13.92 1.30
CA PRO A 26 -9.80 13.16 0.05
C PRO A 26 -8.58 12.23 -0.05
N CYS A 27 -8.77 11.07 -0.66
CA CYS A 27 -7.69 10.11 -0.88
C CYS A 27 -6.60 10.64 -1.83
N SER A 28 -5.34 10.31 -1.51
CA SER A 28 -4.15 10.81 -2.20
C SER A 28 -2.94 9.91 -1.93
N MET A 29 -1.74 10.32 -2.39
CA MET A 29 -0.47 9.64 -2.07
C MET A 29 -0.11 9.62 -0.57
N VAL A 30 -0.85 10.31 0.29
CA VAL A 30 -0.66 10.24 1.74
C VAL A 30 -1.38 8.99 2.28
N ASP A 31 -0.62 8.04 2.80
CA ASP A 31 -1.14 6.85 3.49
C ASP A 31 -1.81 7.26 4.82
N ARG A 32 -3.14 7.27 4.82
CA ARG A 32 -4.02 7.55 5.96
C ARG A 32 -5.46 7.16 5.62
N PRO A 33 -6.35 7.01 6.62
CA PRO A 33 -7.79 7.01 6.37
C PRO A 33 -8.21 8.24 5.57
N CYS A 34 -9.02 8.03 4.53
CA CYS A 34 -9.43 9.08 3.61
C CYS A 34 -10.82 8.81 3.05
N LYS A 35 -11.49 9.87 2.61
CA LYS A 35 -12.83 9.82 2.02
C LYS A 35 -12.72 9.44 0.54
N CYS A 36 -13.34 8.34 0.18
CA CYS A 36 -13.47 7.90 -1.21
C CYS A 36 -14.65 8.58 -1.94
N PRO A 37 -14.67 8.57 -3.28
CA PRO A 37 -15.82 9.04 -4.05
C PRO A 37 -17.12 8.32 -3.65
N PRO A 38 -18.29 8.97 -3.75
CA PRO A 38 -19.57 8.35 -3.42
C PRO A 38 -19.79 7.01 -4.13
N GLY A 39 -20.28 6.01 -3.39
CA GLY A 39 -20.55 4.67 -3.91
C GLY A 39 -19.33 3.75 -3.99
N THR A 40 -18.20 4.11 -3.35
CA THR A 40 -16.98 3.31 -3.33
C THR A 40 -16.49 3.09 -1.90
N THR A 41 -15.75 2.01 -1.67
CA THR A 41 -15.20 1.63 -0.36
C THR A 41 -13.72 1.96 -0.28
N PHE A 42 -13.29 2.53 0.84
CA PHE A 42 -11.87 2.67 1.15
C PHE A 42 -11.31 1.35 1.65
N LYS A 43 -10.31 0.81 0.95
CA LYS A 43 -9.53 -0.35 1.40
C LYS A 43 -8.08 0.04 1.55
N ASN A 44 -7.48 -0.32 2.67
CA ASN A 44 -6.07 -0.16 2.95
C ASN A 44 -5.50 -1.49 3.44
N LEU A 45 -4.36 -1.87 2.91
CA LEU A 45 -3.60 -3.02 3.38
C LEU A 45 -2.12 -2.69 3.40
N THR A 46 -1.43 -3.34 4.32
CA THR A 46 0.03 -3.34 4.35
C THR A 46 0.51 -4.76 4.52
N THR A 47 1.39 -5.17 3.62
CA THR A 47 2.12 -6.43 3.72
C THR A 47 3.49 -6.15 4.29
N TYR A 48 3.84 -6.87 5.34
CA TYR A 48 5.16 -6.84 5.96
C TYR A 48 5.91 -8.12 5.68
N GLY A 49 7.23 -8.07 5.74
CA GLY A 49 8.10 -9.25 5.72
C GLY A 49 9.55 -8.88 6.03
N VAL A 50 10.38 -9.88 6.30
CA VAL A 50 11.84 -9.69 6.35
C VAL A 50 12.47 -10.61 5.33
N ILE A 51 13.29 -10.04 4.45
CA ILE A 51 14.09 -10.80 3.49
C ILE A 51 15.49 -10.95 4.07
N GLY A 52 15.98 -12.18 4.16
CA GLY A 52 17.31 -12.53 4.65
C GLY A 52 18.45 -12.18 3.69
N ALA A 53 18.48 -10.95 3.20
CA ALA A 53 19.58 -10.38 2.41
C ALA A 53 19.77 -8.88 2.71
N PRO A 54 20.95 -8.32 2.41
CA PRO A 54 21.21 -6.87 2.50
C PRO A 54 20.26 -6.04 1.61
N ALA A 55 19.94 -4.82 2.03
CA ALA A 55 18.95 -3.98 1.35
C ALA A 55 19.31 -3.66 -0.10
N ARG A 56 20.61 -3.57 -0.42
CA ARG A 56 21.09 -3.39 -1.80
C ARG A 56 20.66 -4.55 -2.71
N ASP A 57 20.87 -5.80 -2.27
CA ASP A 57 20.51 -6.98 -3.06
C ASP A 57 18.97 -7.10 -3.21
N VAL A 58 18.23 -6.69 -2.18
CA VAL A 58 16.76 -6.63 -2.25
C VAL A 58 16.29 -5.52 -3.20
N GLN A 59 16.92 -4.35 -3.15
CA GLN A 59 16.66 -3.23 -4.05
C GLN A 59 16.94 -3.60 -5.51
N ASP A 60 17.96 -4.41 -5.79
CA ASP A 60 18.26 -4.85 -7.16
C ASP A 60 17.10 -5.65 -7.80
N ILE A 61 16.21 -6.25 -7.00
CA ILE A 61 15.08 -7.06 -7.47
C ILE A 61 13.75 -6.30 -7.34
N MET A 62 13.52 -5.60 -6.23
CA MET A 62 12.25 -4.91 -5.95
C MET A 62 12.28 -3.43 -6.33
N GLY A 63 13.45 -2.87 -6.62
CA GLY A 63 13.64 -1.44 -6.75
C GLY A 63 13.32 -0.87 -8.12
N SER A 64 13.33 -1.67 -9.19
CA SER A 64 12.93 -1.18 -10.51
C SER A 64 11.42 -0.90 -10.55
N PHE A 65 11.05 0.23 -11.16
CA PHE A 65 9.64 0.54 -11.42
C PHE A 65 9.18 -0.10 -12.73
N PHE A 66 10.06 -0.38 -13.69
CA PHE A 66 9.67 -1.03 -14.94
C PHE A 66 9.89 -2.54 -14.96
N ASP A 67 10.89 -3.05 -14.24
CA ASP A 67 11.15 -4.47 -14.06
C ASP A 67 10.53 -4.96 -12.75
N LEU A 68 9.55 -5.85 -12.86
CA LEU A 68 8.81 -6.41 -11.75
C LEU A 68 9.21 -7.87 -11.52
N GLN A 69 10.50 -8.17 -11.57
CA GLN A 69 11.04 -9.50 -11.26
C GLN A 69 10.45 -10.07 -9.97
N PHE A 70 10.31 -9.24 -8.93
CA PHE A 70 9.69 -9.64 -7.67
C PHE A 70 8.24 -10.12 -7.81
N GLN A 71 7.45 -9.61 -8.76
CA GLN A 71 6.08 -10.07 -9.03
C GLN A 71 6.02 -11.18 -10.10
N GLY A 72 6.98 -12.10 -10.09
CA GLY A 72 7.05 -13.20 -11.06
C GLY A 72 7.42 -12.73 -12.47
N GLY A 73 8.09 -11.58 -12.60
CA GLY A 73 8.49 -11.03 -13.90
C GLY A 73 7.33 -10.44 -14.69
N LEU A 74 6.32 -9.88 -14.01
CA LEU A 74 5.22 -9.17 -14.68
C LEU A 74 5.77 -8.10 -15.63
N VAL A 75 5.47 -8.21 -16.92
CA VAL A 75 6.01 -7.29 -17.94
C VAL A 75 4.97 -6.21 -18.26
N PRO A 76 5.30 -4.91 -18.11
CA PRO A 76 4.43 -3.84 -18.57
C PRO A 76 4.18 -3.91 -20.09
N SER A 77 2.94 -3.68 -20.53
CA SER A 77 2.58 -3.57 -21.94
C SER A 77 3.16 -2.31 -22.60
N SER A 78 3.41 -1.26 -21.80
CA SER A 78 4.13 -0.07 -22.23
C SER A 78 4.77 0.64 -21.04
N THR A 79 5.85 1.36 -21.30
CA THR A 79 6.50 2.27 -20.35
C THR A 79 6.70 3.64 -20.98
N LYS A 80 6.72 4.69 -20.17
CA LYS A 80 6.99 6.07 -20.58
C LYS A 80 7.88 6.74 -19.54
N GLY A 81 8.89 7.48 -20.01
CA GLY A 81 9.87 8.14 -19.15
C GLY A 81 11.06 7.24 -18.82
N LYS A 82 11.83 7.61 -17.80
CA LYS A 82 13.01 6.86 -17.35
C LYS A 82 12.66 6.06 -16.09
N ASP A 83 13.11 4.82 -16.03
CA ASP A 83 12.89 3.97 -14.86
C ASP A 83 13.38 4.66 -13.58
N ASN A 84 12.66 4.46 -12.47
CA ASN A 84 12.98 5.04 -11.17
C ASN A 84 13.10 6.58 -11.13
N VAL A 85 12.53 7.28 -12.10
CA VAL A 85 12.40 8.74 -12.10
C VAL A 85 10.93 9.14 -11.91
N PRO A 86 10.59 9.94 -10.89
CA PRO A 86 9.23 10.44 -10.72
C PRO A 86 8.65 11.03 -12.01
N GLY A 87 7.41 10.67 -12.32
CA GLY A 87 6.75 10.96 -13.60
C GLY A 87 6.80 9.80 -14.61
N ALA A 88 7.64 8.79 -14.37
CA ALA A 88 7.62 7.53 -15.14
C ALA A 88 6.25 6.86 -15.05
N VAL A 89 5.79 6.26 -16.14
CA VAL A 89 4.51 5.55 -16.23
C VAL A 89 4.73 4.15 -16.77
N ARG A 90 4.04 3.16 -16.20
CA ARG A 90 3.94 1.79 -16.71
C ARG A 90 2.48 1.42 -16.88
N SER A 91 2.16 0.63 -17.90
CA SER A 91 0.80 0.14 -18.13
C SER A 91 0.79 -1.38 -18.24
N PHE A 92 -0.29 -2.01 -17.79
CA PHE A 92 -0.48 -3.45 -17.86
C PHE A 92 -1.79 -3.76 -18.56
N ASN A 93 -1.76 -4.79 -19.40
CA ASN A 93 -2.94 -5.36 -20.01
C ASN A 93 -3.28 -6.63 -19.24
N PHE A 94 -4.40 -6.63 -18.53
CA PHE A 94 -4.90 -7.79 -17.81
C PHE A 94 -6.07 -8.41 -18.56
N SER A 95 -6.10 -9.74 -18.58
CA SER A 95 -7.17 -10.53 -19.18
C SER A 95 -7.64 -11.58 -18.19
N GLY A 96 -8.95 -11.67 -18.00
CA GLY A 96 -9.60 -12.71 -17.21
C GLY A 96 -10.83 -13.27 -17.93
N PRO A 97 -11.51 -14.27 -17.35
CA PRO A 97 -12.67 -14.91 -17.96
C PRO A 97 -13.81 -13.94 -18.32
N ALA A 98 -13.95 -12.85 -17.55
CA ALA A 98 -14.99 -11.85 -17.73
C ALA A 98 -14.61 -10.72 -18.71
N GLY A 99 -13.37 -10.65 -19.19
CA GLY A 99 -12.93 -9.63 -20.14
C GLY A 99 -11.50 -9.14 -19.93
N TYR A 100 -11.14 -8.09 -20.66
CA TYR A 100 -9.84 -7.43 -20.55
C TYR A 100 -9.97 -6.05 -19.91
N TYR A 101 -8.91 -5.59 -19.25
CA TYR A 101 -8.80 -4.22 -18.77
C TYR A 101 -7.34 -3.75 -18.79
N VAL A 102 -7.15 -2.43 -18.76
CA VAL A 102 -5.84 -1.80 -18.70
C VAL A 102 -5.76 -0.98 -17.43
N ILE A 103 -4.63 -1.11 -16.74
CA ILE A 103 -4.28 -0.22 -15.63
C ILE A 103 -2.92 0.40 -15.90
N SER A 104 -2.83 1.71 -15.69
CA SER A 104 -1.56 2.44 -15.74
C SER A 104 -1.23 2.97 -14.36
N GLU A 105 0.06 3.01 -14.05
CA GLU A 105 0.59 3.51 -12.80
C GLU A 105 1.68 4.54 -13.09
N GLN A 106 1.69 5.64 -12.34
CA GLN A 106 2.71 6.67 -12.40
C GLN A 106 3.54 6.69 -11.12
N LEU A 107 4.85 6.62 -11.27
CA LEU A 107 5.81 6.78 -10.19
C LEU A 107 5.78 8.23 -9.68
N THR A 108 5.53 8.41 -8.39
CA THR A 108 5.48 9.73 -7.75
C THR A 108 6.69 9.98 -6.87
N ARG A 109 7.33 8.91 -6.38
CA ARG A 109 8.53 8.98 -5.55
C ARG A 109 9.44 7.79 -5.81
N TRP A 110 10.73 8.08 -5.93
CA TRP A 110 11.80 7.11 -5.78
C TRP A 110 12.89 7.74 -4.91
N LYS A 111 13.26 7.06 -3.83
CA LYS A 111 14.36 7.43 -2.96
C LYS A 111 15.15 6.19 -2.60
N THR A 112 16.47 6.32 -2.57
CA THR A 112 17.40 5.29 -2.13
C THR A 112 18.40 5.92 -1.15
N SER A 113 18.89 5.12 -0.21
CA SER A 113 19.88 5.47 0.79
C SER A 113 21.19 4.74 0.52
N PRO A 114 22.35 5.20 1.05
CA PRO A 114 23.65 4.56 0.80
C PRO A 114 23.73 3.09 1.21
N ASP A 115 22.92 2.64 2.17
CA ASP A 115 22.82 1.25 2.64
C ASP A 115 21.96 0.35 1.73
N GLY A 116 21.32 0.92 0.70
CA GLY A 116 20.38 0.22 -0.18
C GLY A 116 18.93 0.25 0.30
N SER A 117 18.63 0.93 1.41
CA SER A 117 17.23 1.17 1.79
C SER A 117 16.55 2.01 0.71
N PHE A 118 15.29 1.72 0.40
CA PHE A 118 14.56 2.37 -0.69
C PHE A 118 13.10 2.65 -0.35
N ASN A 119 12.53 3.64 -1.05
CA ASN A 119 11.13 4.01 -0.98
C ASN A 119 10.62 4.34 -2.38
N GLN A 120 9.80 3.44 -2.92
CA GLN A 120 9.08 3.59 -4.18
C GLN A 120 7.62 3.92 -3.87
N GLN A 121 7.07 4.98 -4.46
CA GLN A 121 5.64 5.27 -4.37
C GLN A 121 5.07 5.58 -5.73
N TYR A 122 3.89 5.06 -6.00
CA TYR A 122 3.20 5.24 -7.27
C TYR A 122 1.69 5.27 -7.08
N GLN A 123 0.99 5.80 -8.06
CA GLN A 123 -0.47 5.89 -8.08
C GLN A 123 -1.01 5.46 -9.44
N GLN A 124 -2.27 5.06 -9.46
CA GLN A 124 -3.01 4.84 -10.69
C GLN A 124 -3.06 6.12 -11.54
N SER A 125 -2.93 5.97 -12.86
CA SER A 125 -2.87 7.05 -13.85
C SER A 125 -3.87 6.81 -14.98
N PRO A 126 -4.51 7.85 -15.56
CA PRO A 126 -4.46 9.27 -15.18
C PRO A 126 -5.23 9.55 -13.88
N LYS A 127 -5.17 10.77 -13.32
CA LYS A 127 -5.91 11.16 -12.11
C LYS A 127 -7.06 12.14 -12.45
N PRO A 128 -8.33 11.89 -12.05
CA PRO A 128 -8.82 10.69 -11.36
C PRO A 128 -8.97 9.51 -12.33
N PRO A 129 -8.53 8.29 -11.94
CA PRO A 129 -8.72 7.13 -12.79
C PRO A 129 -10.00 6.40 -12.41
N VAL A 130 -10.80 6.04 -13.42
CA VAL A 130 -11.79 4.97 -13.28
C VAL A 130 -11.35 3.83 -14.18
N VAL A 131 -11.12 2.66 -13.59
CA VAL A 131 -10.79 1.43 -14.33
C VAL A 131 -11.80 0.37 -13.98
N GLN A 132 -12.60 -0.03 -14.96
CA GLN A 132 -13.55 -1.13 -14.83
C GLN A 132 -12.77 -2.45 -14.88
N VAL A 133 -13.01 -3.32 -13.90
CA VAL A 133 -12.48 -4.68 -13.84
C VAL A 133 -13.64 -5.64 -14.10
N PRO A 134 -13.76 -6.16 -15.33
CA PRO A 134 -14.89 -7.01 -15.71
C PRO A 134 -15.10 -8.17 -14.73
N GLY A 135 -16.33 -8.32 -14.25
CA GLY A 135 -16.71 -9.38 -13.30
C GLY A 135 -16.29 -9.17 -11.84
N ALA A 136 -15.60 -8.07 -11.51
CA ALA A 136 -15.06 -7.85 -10.16
C ALA A 136 -15.46 -6.50 -9.54
N GLY A 137 -15.55 -5.43 -10.35
CA GLY A 137 -15.91 -4.09 -9.88
C GLY A 137 -15.14 -3.00 -10.61
N ALA A 138 -14.77 -1.92 -9.91
CA ALA A 138 -14.03 -0.81 -10.50
C ALA A 138 -13.08 -0.15 -9.51
N TYR A 139 -11.88 0.22 -9.98
CA TYR A 139 -11.00 1.14 -9.27
C TYR A 139 -11.44 2.58 -9.51
N HIS A 140 -11.45 3.38 -8.45
CA HIS A 140 -11.68 4.83 -8.45
C HIS A 140 -10.47 5.61 -7.91
N GLY A 141 -9.31 4.98 -7.89
CA GLY A 141 -8.06 5.49 -7.35
C GLY A 141 -7.31 4.41 -6.60
N GLY A 142 -6.02 4.28 -6.89
CA GLY A 142 -5.11 3.37 -6.20
C GLY A 142 -3.77 4.04 -5.97
N TRP A 143 -3.19 3.77 -4.81
CA TRP A 143 -1.91 4.33 -4.38
C TRP A 143 -1.12 3.24 -3.66
N THR A 144 0.19 3.22 -3.90
CA THR A 144 1.07 2.17 -3.41
C THR A 144 2.38 2.75 -2.92
N SER A 145 2.93 2.17 -1.86
CA SER A 145 4.26 2.48 -1.33
C SER A 145 4.98 1.18 -1.01
N ILE A 146 6.17 0.98 -1.59
CA ILE A 146 7.09 -0.11 -1.24
C ILE A 146 8.28 0.52 -0.53
N VAL A 147 8.51 0.10 0.72
CA VAL A 147 9.65 0.54 1.52
C VAL A 147 10.47 -0.68 1.88
N GLY A 148 11.75 -0.68 1.47
CA GLY A 148 12.75 -1.61 1.96
C GLY A 148 13.71 -0.88 2.88
N GLN A 149 13.83 -1.34 4.12
CA GLN A 149 14.67 -0.74 5.14
C GLN A 149 15.70 -1.76 5.60
N GLN A 150 16.98 -1.42 5.46
CA GLN A 150 18.08 -2.16 6.05
C GLN A 150 17.85 -2.25 7.56
N THR A 151 17.87 -3.47 8.10
CA THR A 151 17.77 -3.66 9.56
C THR A 151 19.13 -3.47 10.21
N VAL A 152 19.17 -3.54 11.55
CA VAL A 152 20.42 -3.58 12.31
C VAL A 152 21.27 -4.84 12.02
N VAL A 153 20.65 -5.89 11.49
CA VAL A 153 21.33 -7.10 11.02
C VAL A 153 21.70 -6.90 9.55
N ARG A 154 23.01 -6.94 9.25
CA ARG A 154 23.55 -6.58 7.93
C ARG A 154 22.92 -7.34 6.75
N ASN A 155 22.52 -8.59 6.98
CA ASN A 155 21.99 -9.47 5.94
C ASN A 155 20.46 -9.61 6.05
N GLU A 156 19.76 -8.60 6.55
CA GLU A 156 18.30 -8.59 6.63
C GLU A 156 17.73 -7.25 6.21
N THR A 157 16.61 -7.30 5.48
CA THR A 157 15.86 -6.12 5.03
C THR A 157 14.41 -6.27 5.42
N ALA A 158 13.89 -5.29 6.16
CA ALA A 158 12.46 -5.20 6.47
C ALA A 158 11.72 -4.56 5.29
N ILE A 159 10.65 -5.22 4.83
CA ILE A 159 9.78 -4.73 3.76
C ILE A 159 8.44 -4.30 4.35
N ALA A 160 7.97 -3.13 3.90
CA ALA A 160 6.58 -2.72 4.05
C ALA A 160 6.03 -2.34 2.66
N TRP A 161 5.07 -3.11 2.18
CA TRP A 161 4.37 -2.88 0.92
C TRP A 161 2.91 -2.52 1.19
N LYS A 162 2.61 -1.23 1.07
CA LYS A 162 1.33 -0.63 1.36
C LYS A 162 0.54 -0.40 0.09
N ASN A 163 -0.75 -0.70 0.10
CA ASN A 163 -1.68 -0.32 -0.95
C ASN A 163 -2.96 0.21 -0.31
N TRP A 164 -3.42 1.37 -0.78
CA TRP A 164 -4.72 1.89 -0.42
C TRP A 164 -5.45 2.33 -1.69
N ARG A 165 -6.77 2.13 -1.70
CA ARG A 165 -7.59 2.29 -2.89
C ARG A 165 -9.03 2.64 -2.54
N CYS A 166 -9.68 3.28 -3.50
CA CYS A 166 -11.13 3.43 -3.54
C CYS A 166 -11.67 2.52 -4.63
N GLU A 167 -12.57 1.61 -4.30
CA GLU A 167 -13.10 0.66 -5.28
C GLU A 167 -14.55 0.26 -5.03
N THR A 168 -15.16 -0.32 -6.05
CA THR A 168 -16.37 -1.13 -5.91
C THR A 168 -15.99 -2.61 -6.06
N GLY A 169 -16.67 -3.48 -5.30
CA GLY A 169 -16.40 -4.92 -5.32
C GLY A 169 -15.03 -5.30 -4.75
N GLU A 170 -14.41 -6.32 -5.33
CA GLU A 170 -13.05 -6.78 -4.99
C GLU A 170 -12.25 -6.91 -6.29
N THR A 171 -11.53 -5.85 -6.66
CA THR A 171 -10.95 -5.74 -8.00
C THR A 171 -9.65 -6.52 -8.17
N PHE A 172 -8.94 -6.82 -7.07
CA PHE A 172 -7.66 -7.51 -7.12
C PHE A 172 -7.23 -8.11 -5.77
N PRO A 173 -6.74 -9.37 -5.75
CA PRO A 173 -6.25 -10.03 -4.55
C PRO A 173 -4.87 -9.50 -4.11
N SER A 174 -4.82 -8.26 -3.64
CA SER A 174 -3.57 -7.56 -3.29
C SER A 174 -2.73 -8.26 -2.24
N ALA A 175 -3.35 -8.83 -1.20
CA ALA A 175 -2.59 -9.51 -0.16
C ALA A 175 -1.77 -10.68 -0.72
N THR A 176 -2.42 -11.55 -1.51
CA THR A 176 -1.74 -12.67 -2.17
C THR A 176 -0.65 -12.20 -3.12
N SER A 177 -0.91 -11.14 -3.90
CA SER A 177 0.09 -10.57 -4.80
C SER A 177 1.30 -10.01 -4.05
N HIS A 178 1.08 -9.27 -2.97
CA HIS A 178 2.16 -8.66 -2.20
C HIS A 178 3.00 -9.69 -1.44
N GLU A 179 2.34 -10.63 -0.75
CA GLU A 179 3.02 -11.72 -0.04
C GLU A 179 3.79 -12.61 -1.01
N GLY A 180 3.19 -12.93 -2.15
CA GLY A 180 3.85 -13.65 -3.24
C GLY A 180 5.07 -12.90 -3.77
N GLY A 181 4.99 -11.57 -3.92
CA GLY A 181 6.10 -10.77 -4.42
C GLY A 181 7.30 -10.70 -3.46
N ILE A 182 7.04 -10.56 -2.16
CA ILE A 182 8.09 -10.61 -1.13
C ILE A 182 8.71 -12.02 -1.09
N THR A 183 7.88 -13.06 -1.10
CA THR A 183 8.34 -14.46 -1.10
C THR A 183 9.18 -14.78 -2.34
N ASN A 184 8.75 -14.34 -3.52
CA ASN A 184 9.48 -14.56 -4.76
C ASN A 184 10.82 -13.79 -4.78
N THR A 185 10.91 -12.62 -4.15
CA THR A 185 12.19 -11.91 -3.98
C THR A 185 13.19 -12.77 -3.20
N SER A 186 12.77 -13.36 -2.08
CA SER A 186 13.62 -14.31 -1.32
C SER A 186 14.04 -15.49 -2.18
N ALA A 187 13.13 -16.07 -2.97
CA ALA A 187 13.44 -17.20 -3.86
C ALA A 187 14.43 -16.83 -4.98
N VAL A 188 14.36 -15.60 -5.52
CA VAL A 188 15.33 -15.09 -6.50
C VAL A 188 16.71 -14.95 -5.86
N LEU A 189 16.79 -14.37 -4.66
CA LEU A 189 18.05 -14.21 -3.92
C LEU A 189 18.67 -15.53 -3.51
N GLU A 190 17.85 -16.52 -3.12
CA GLU A 190 18.30 -17.87 -2.79
C GLU A 190 18.96 -18.53 -4.01
N LYS A 191 18.32 -18.45 -5.18
CA LYS A 191 18.88 -18.95 -6.45
C LYS A 191 20.19 -18.26 -6.83
N GLN A 192 20.38 -17.01 -6.43
CA GLN A 192 21.60 -16.24 -6.64
C GLN A 192 22.69 -16.51 -5.56
N GLY A 193 22.40 -17.32 -4.54
CA GLY A 193 23.31 -17.56 -3.41
C GLY A 193 23.46 -16.34 -2.48
N LYS A 194 22.51 -15.40 -2.50
CA LYS A 194 22.55 -14.13 -1.75
C LYS A 194 21.66 -14.11 -0.50
N LEU A 195 20.77 -15.10 -0.35
CA LEU A 195 19.92 -15.23 0.84
C LEU A 195 20.72 -15.81 2.02
N THR A 196 21.43 -14.94 2.74
CA THR A 196 22.42 -15.31 3.77
C THR A 196 22.01 -14.97 5.20
N GLY A 197 20.89 -14.28 5.39
CA GLY A 197 20.29 -13.96 6.68
C GLY A 197 19.01 -14.76 6.96
N VAL A 198 18.26 -14.35 7.99
CA VAL A 198 16.97 -14.98 8.34
C VAL A 198 15.84 -14.25 7.63
N SER A 199 14.95 -15.01 6.98
CA SER A 199 13.72 -14.45 6.41
C SER A 199 12.55 -14.67 7.37
N ILE A 200 11.68 -13.66 7.48
CA ILE A 200 10.38 -13.77 8.15
C ILE A 200 9.31 -13.75 7.06
N ALA A 201 8.45 -14.77 7.07
CA ALA A 201 7.38 -14.92 6.10
C ALA A 201 6.52 -13.65 6.01
N ALA A 202 6.12 -13.31 4.79
CA ALA A 202 5.28 -12.15 4.57
C ALA A 202 3.88 -12.36 5.14
N PHE A 203 3.28 -11.30 5.67
CA PHE A 203 1.90 -11.30 6.14
C PHE A 203 1.25 -9.95 5.89
N THR A 204 -0.05 -9.97 5.59
CA THR A 204 -0.83 -8.77 5.31
C THR A 204 -1.77 -8.41 6.45
N ILE A 205 -1.78 -7.14 6.83
CA ILE A 205 -2.81 -6.56 7.69
C ILE A 205 -3.76 -5.71 6.84
N PHE A 206 -5.04 -5.74 7.19
CA PHE A 206 -6.10 -5.00 6.51
C PHE A 206 -6.69 -3.93 7.43
N ASN A 207 -7.02 -2.79 6.84
CA ASN A 207 -7.87 -1.78 7.43
C ASN A 207 -8.92 -1.37 6.38
N GLU A 208 -10.17 -1.78 6.60
CA GLU A 208 -11.32 -1.35 5.81
C GLU A 208 -12.11 -0.36 6.66
N VAL A 209 -12.24 0.87 6.17
CA VAL A 209 -13.15 1.86 6.75
C VAL A 209 -14.33 1.94 5.81
N ARG A 210 -15.47 1.42 6.25
CA ARG A 210 -16.73 1.59 5.54
C ARG A 210 -17.40 2.87 6.02
N ASP A 211 -17.72 3.75 5.07
CA ASP A 211 -18.46 5.00 5.31
C ASP A 211 -19.99 4.78 5.12
N ASP A 212 -20.49 3.55 5.29
CA ASP A 212 -21.92 3.19 5.17
C ASP A 212 -22.73 3.40 6.45
#